data_AF-A0A7V1RJ16-F1
#
_entry.id   AF-A0A7V1RJ16-F1
#
_cell.length_a   1.000
_cell.length_b   1.000
_cell.length_c   1.000
_cell.angle_alpha   90.00
_cell.angle_beta   90.00
_cell.angle_gamma   90.00
#
_symmetry.space_group_name_H-M   'P 1'
#
loop_
_entity.id
_entity.type
_entity.pdbx_description
1 polymer ?
#
loop_
_entity_poly.entity_id
_entity_poly.type
_entity_poly.pdbx_seq_one_letter_code
_entity_poly.pdbx_strand_id
1 'polypeptide(L)' 'MAGPRRSREPARRLDCHERALRLLSVQPRSRRELRDRLLRAGFEPEEVETELARLEEVGLVDDERFARALA' A
#
# COMPACT_ATOMS: atom_id res chain seq x y z
N MET A 1 9.04 17.36 -13.94
CA MET A 1 7.97 16.39 -13.59
C MET A 1 8.65 15.18 -12.96
N ALA A 2 8.78 15.15 -11.63
CA ALA A 2 9.61 14.18 -10.92
C ALA A 2 8.91 12.81 -10.83
N GLY A 3 9.19 11.91 -11.79
CA GLY A 3 8.92 10.48 -11.61
C GLY A 3 9.94 9.89 -10.64
N PRO A 4 9.57 9.09 -9.62
CA PRO A 4 10.54 8.62 -8.66
C PRO A 4 11.40 7.52 -9.28
N ARG A 5 12.69 7.83 -9.38
CA ARG A 5 13.86 6.96 -9.16
C ARG A 5 13.56 5.45 -9.14
N ARG A 6 13.70 4.78 -10.29
CA ARG A 6 13.86 3.31 -10.35
C ARG A 6 15.23 2.95 -9.75
N SER A 7 15.25 2.51 -8.49
CA SER A 7 16.46 1.98 -7.84
C SER A 7 16.42 0.45 -7.78
N ARG A 8 16.82 -0.17 -8.91
CA ARG A 8 17.60 -1.43 -9.08
C ARG A 8 17.24 -2.68 -8.23
N GLU A 9 16.67 -3.70 -8.90
CA GLU A 9 16.32 -5.05 -8.38
C GLU A 9 17.52 -5.93 -7.98
N PRO A 10 17.29 -6.88 -7.04
CA PRO A 10 17.58 -8.29 -7.34
C PRO A 10 16.47 -9.28 -6.92
N ALA A 11 16.18 -10.24 -7.82
CA ALA A 11 15.45 -11.51 -7.63
C ALA A 11 14.06 -11.48 -6.95
N ARG A 12 13.00 -11.20 -7.75
CA ARG A 12 11.58 -11.58 -7.55
C ARG A 12 11.05 -11.52 -6.11
N ARG A 13 11.43 -10.50 -5.33
CA ARG A 13 10.57 -10.02 -4.26
C ARG A 13 9.51 -9.17 -4.96
N LEU A 14 8.23 -9.46 -4.72
CA LEU A 14 7.15 -8.63 -5.26
C LEU A 14 7.41 -7.18 -4.85
N ASP A 15 7.17 -6.23 -5.75
CA ASP A 15 7.21 -4.81 -5.40
C ASP A 15 6.19 -4.55 -4.27
N CYS A 16 6.48 -3.60 -3.37
CA CYS A 16 5.56 -3.18 -2.32
C CYS A 16 4.18 -2.83 -2.93
N HIS A 17 4.20 -2.17 -4.10
CA HIS A 17 3.01 -1.86 -4.89
C HIS A 17 2.24 -3.10 -5.34
N GLU A 18 2.91 -4.06 -5.98
CA GLU A 18 2.27 -5.30 -6.46
C GLU A 18 1.72 -6.14 -5.31
N ARG A 19 2.44 -6.18 -4.18
CA ARG A 19 1.98 -6.86 -2.98
C ARG A 19 0.72 -6.17 -2.44
N ALA A 20 0.71 -4.85 -2.34
CA ALA A 20 -0.45 -4.10 -1.89
C ALA A 20 -1.68 -4.34 -2.77
N LEU A 21 -1.52 -4.28 -4.10
CA LEU A 21 -2.60 -4.58 -5.05
C LEU A 21 -3.12 -6.01 -4.93
N ARG A 22 -2.26 -7.02 -4.75
CA ARG A 22 -2.70 -8.40 -4.49
C ARG A 22 -3.46 -8.55 -3.19
N LEU A 23 -3.11 -7.78 -2.17
CA LEU A 23 -3.80 -7.81 -0.89
C LEU A 23 -5.20 -7.17 -1.01
N LEU A 24 -5.32 -6.09 -1.79
CA LEU A 24 -6.58 -5.40 -2.07
C LEU A 24 -7.48 -6.17 -3.05
N SER A 25 -6.91 -6.91 -4.00
CA SER A 25 -7.68 -7.70 -4.97
C SER A 25 -8.38 -8.90 -4.34
N VAL A 26 -7.85 -9.42 -3.23
CA VAL A 26 -8.47 -10.52 -2.48
C VAL A 26 -9.62 -10.03 -1.62
N GLN A 27 -9.44 -8.91 -0.92
CA GLN A 27 -10.45 -8.32 -0.05
C GLN A 27 -10.16 -6.83 0.16
N PRO A 28 -11.18 -5.96 0.25
CA PRO A 28 -11.02 -4.60 0.76
C PRO A 28 -10.35 -4.62 2.13
N ARG A 29 -9.35 -3.75 2.34
CA ARG A 29 -8.62 -3.63 3.61
C ARG A 29 -8.44 -2.19 4.00
N SER A 30 -8.40 -1.95 5.31
CA SER A 30 -8.01 -0.66 5.87
C SER A 30 -6.54 -0.35 5.62
N ARG A 31 -6.17 0.93 5.70
CA ARG A 31 -4.77 1.38 5.61
C ARG A 31 -3.89 0.66 6.62
N ARG A 32 -4.39 0.53 7.87
CA ARG A 32 -3.68 -0.12 8.97
C ARG A 32 -3.41 -1.59 8.69
N GLU A 33 -4.40 -2.34 8.21
CA GLU A 33 -4.20 -3.75 7.88
C GLU A 33 -3.23 -3.95 6.73
N LEU A 34 -3.29 -3.07 5.72
CA LEU A 34 -2.39 -3.10 4.59
C LEU A 34 -0.95 -2.81 5.02
N ARG A 35 -0.74 -1.79 5.88
CA ARG A 35 0.53 -1.48 6.55
C ARG A 35 1.11 -2.70 7.25
N ASP A 36 0.36 -3.29 8.18
CA ASP A 36 0.84 -4.41 8.99
C ASP A 36 1.19 -5.63 8.12
N ARG A 37 0.44 -5.86 7.03
CA ARG A 37 0.72 -6.97 6.10
C ARG A 37 1.97 -6.73 5.25
N LEU A 38 2.23 -5.49 4.83
CA LEU A 38 3.43 -5.13 4.09
C LEU A 38 4.66 -5.16 5.00
N LEU A 39 4.58 -4.61 6.21
CA LEU A 39 5.67 -4.72 7.19
C LEU A 39 6.01 -6.18 7.52
N ARG A 40 5.00 -7.04 7.71
CA ARG A 40 5.21 -8.49 7.90
C ARG A 40 5.80 -9.20 6.68
N ALA A 41 5.65 -8.63 5.48
CA ALA A 41 6.28 -9.16 4.27
C ALA A 41 7.75 -8.75 4.13
N GLY A 42 8.26 -7.89 5.04
CA GLY A 42 9.66 -7.46 5.08
C GLY A 42 9.96 -6.21 4.26
N PHE A 43 8.95 -5.39 3.97
CA PHE A 43 9.15 -4.07 3.37
C PHE A 43 9.52 -3.03 4.44
N GLU A 44 10.28 -2.03 4.03
CA GLU A 44 10.71 -0.96 4.93
C GLU A 44 9.54 -0.04 5.30
N PRO A 45 9.45 0.46 6.55
CA PRO A 45 8.35 1.32 6.96
C PRO A 45 8.16 2.57 6.10
N GLU A 46 9.25 3.18 5.64
CA GLU A 46 9.21 4.37 4.77
C GLU A 46 8.63 4.05 3.38
N GLU A 47 8.99 2.89 2.82
CA GLU A 47 8.46 2.40 1.54
C GLU A 47 6.96 2.09 1.67
N VAL A 48 6.57 1.43 2.76
CA VAL A 48 5.16 1.11 3.05
C VAL A 48 4.32 2.37 3.21
N GLU A 49 4.75 3.36 3.99
CA GLU A 49 3.97 4.60 4.16
C GLU A 49 3.87 5.41 2.86
N THR A 50 4.94 5.44 2.07
CA THR A 50 4.92 6.08 0.74
C THR A 50 3.91 5.41 -0.19
N GLU A 51 3.85 4.08 -0.18
CA GLU A 51 2.91 3.32 -0.99
C GLU A 51 1.46 3.49 -0.50
N LEU A 52 1.23 3.45 0.82
CA LEU A 52 -0.09 3.65 1.40
C LEU A 52 -0.64 5.05 1.08
N ALA A 53 0.19 6.09 1.12
CA ALA A 53 -0.22 7.44 0.74
C ALA A 53 -0.65 7.50 -0.73
N ARG A 54 0.09 6.85 -1.65
CA ARG A 54 -0.32 6.78 -3.07
C ARG A 54 -1.64 6.05 -3.26
N LEU A 55 -1.83 4.93 -2.58
CA LEU A 55 -3.05 4.13 -2.67
C LEU A 55 -4.26 4.87 -2.10
N GLU A 56 -4.07 5.68 -1.07
CA GLU A 56 -5.06 6.59 -0.52
C GLU A 56 -5.39 7.75 -1.49
N GLU A 57 -4.37 8.37 -2.10
CA GLU A 57 -4.57 9.43 -3.11
C GLU A 57 -5.42 8.99 -4.30
N VAL A 58 -5.31 7.72 -4.71
CA VAL A 58 -6.11 7.15 -5.81
C VAL A 58 -7.41 6.48 -5.35
N GLY A 59 -7.74 6.51 -4.05
CA GLY A 59 -8.96 5.96 -3.48
C GLY A 59 -9.02 4.43 -3.47
N LEU A 60 -7.88 3.74 -3.52
CA LEU A 60 -7.79 2.28 -3.38
C LEU A 60 -7.76 1.83 -1.91
N VAL A 61 -7.40 2.73 -1.01
CA VAL A 61 -7.44 2.55 0.44
C VAL A 61 -8.22 3.73 1.02
N ASP A 62 -9.25 3.43 1.80
CA ASP A 62 -10.26 4.42 2.17
C ASP A 62 -10.52 4.35 3.68
N ASP A 63 -9.68 5.02 4.47
CA ASP A 63 -9.96 5.22 5.91
C ASP A 63 -10.95 6.39 6.12
N GLU A 64 -11.02 7.35 5.19
CA GLU A 64 -11.96 8.48 5.30
C GLU A 64 -13.39 8.12 4.87
N ARG A 65 -13.63 7.11 4.01
CA ARG A 65 -14.99 6.59 3.80
C ARG A 65 -15.51 5.71 4.94
N PHE A 66 -14.65 5.09 5.73
CA PHE A 66 -15.14 4.27 6.85
C PHE A 66 -15.72 5.13 7.99
N ALA A 67 -15.33 6.40 8.08
CA ALA A 67 -15.88 7.35 9.04
C ALA A 67 -17.31 7.83 8.71
N ARG A 68 -17.85 7.54 7.51
CA ARG A 68 -19.24 7.93 7.13
C ARG A 68 -20.22 6.76 6.98
N ALA A 69 -19.80 5.51 7.22
CA ALA A 69 -20.70 4.36 7.20
C ALA A 69 -21.40 4.08 8.55
N LEU A 70 -21.17 4.92 9.57
CA LEU A 70 -21.76 4.85 10.91
C LEU A 70 -22.37 6.21 11.35
N ALA A 71 -22.95 6.97 10.42
CA ALA A 71 -23.75 8.15 10.73
C ALA A 71 -25.21 7.94 10.29
#